data_AF-Q5SX61-F1
#
_entry.id   AF-Q5SX61-F1
#
_cell.length_a   1.000
_cell.length_b   1.000
_cell.length_c   1.000
_cell.angle_alpha   90.00
_cell.angle_beta   90.00
_cell.angle_gamma   90.00
#
_symmetry.space_group_name_H-M   'P 1'
#
loop_
_entity.id
_entity.type
_entity.pdbx_description
1 polymer ?
#
loop_
_entity_poly.entity_id
_entity_poly.type
_entity_poly.pdbx_seq_one_letter_code
_entity_poly.pdbx_strand_id
1 'polypeptide(L)' 'MAMQKIFAREILDSRGNPTVEVDLHTAKGRFRAAVPSGASTGIYEALELRDGDKARYLGKGVLKAVEHIN' A
#
# COMPACT_ATOMS: atom_id res chain seq x y z
N MET A 1 10.05 7.54 -21.73
CA MET A 1 10.59 8.08 -20.47
C MET A 1 10.61 6.94 -19.45
N ALA A 2 11.71 6.76 -18.70
CA ALA A 2 11.93 5.57 -17.88
C ALA A 2 11.67 5.82 -16.38
N MET A 3 11.24 4.77 -15.68
CA MET A 3 11.17 4.74 -14.21
C MET A 3 12.58 4.68 -13.64
N GLN A 4 12.88 5.52 -12.64
CA GLN A 4 14.19 5.60 -11.99
C GLN A 4 14.19 4.96 -10.59
N LYS A 5 13.11 5.16 -9.84
CA LYS A 5 12.96 4.63 -8.48
C LYS A 5 11.49 4.50 -8.13
N ILE A 6 11.16 3.44 -7.42
CA ILE A 6 9.87 3.23 -6.75
C ILE A 6 10.15 3.16 -5.26
N PHE A 7 9.28 3.76 -4.45
CA PHE A 7 9.33 3.64 -3.00
C PHE A 7 7.92 3.62 -2.41
N ALA A 8 7.61 2.63 -1.61
CA ALA A 8 6.35 2.48 -0.90
C ALA A 8 6.47 2.76 0.60
N ARG A 9 5.37 3.21 1.20
CA ARG A 9 5.22 3.41 2.65
C ARG A 9 3.81 3.08 3.11
N GLU A 10 3.68 2.82 4.40
CA GLU A 10 2.39 2.70 5.08
C GLU A 10 1.89 4.09 5.52
N ILE A 11 0.66 4.44 5.17
CA ILE A 11 -0.07 5.64 5.62
C ILE A 11 -1.44 5.23 6.19
N LEU A 12 -2.23 6.18 6.73
CA LEU A 12 -3.58 5.90 7.25
C LEU A 12 -4.67 6.40 6.30
N ASP A 13 -5.71 5.58 6.10
CA ASP A 13 -6.93 5.92 5.37
C ASP A 13 -7.90 6.78 6.21
N SER A 14 -9.00 7.22 5.60
CA SER A 14 -10.02 8.07 6.26
C SER A 14 -10.70 7.41 7.46
N ARG A 15 -10.58 6.09 7.64
CA ARG A 15 -11.10 5.32 8.77
C ARG A 15 -10.00 4.95 9.77
N GLY A 16 -8.79 5.49 9.60
CA GLY A 16 -7.64 5.22 10.46
C GLY A 16 -6.99 3.84 10.26
N ASN A 17 -7.30 3.13 9.18
CA ASN A 17 -6.64 1.85 8.88
C ASN A 17 -5.41 2.07 8.00
N PRO A 18 -4.34 1.28 8.16
CA PRO A 18 -3.19 1.34 7.27
C PRO A 18 -3.56 1.11 5.80
N THR A 19 -2.90 1.82 4.88
CA THR A 19 -2.94 1.58 3.44
C THR A 19 -1.59 1.95 2.80
N VAL A 20 -1.38 1.53 1.55
CA VAL A 20 -0.14 1.73 0.82
C VAL A 20 -0.17 3.07 0.06
N GLU A 21 0.93 3.82 0.18
CA GLU A 21 1.25 4.96 -0.69
C GLU A 21 2.57 4.70 -1.40
N VAL A 22 2.62 5.03 -2.70
CA VAL A 22 3.80 4.83 -3.55
C VAL A 22 4.25 6.16 -4.14
N ASP A 23 5.55 6.41 -4.07
CA ASP A 23 6.26 7.44 -4.81
C ASP A 23 7.00 6.82 -6.00
N LEU A 24 6.71 7.28 -7.22
CA LEU A 24 7.43 6.94 -8.45
C LEU A 24 8.28 8.13 -8.89
N HIS A 25 9.57 7.90 -9.10
CA HIS A 25 10.52 8.90 -9.59
C HIS A 25 10.86 8.65 -11.06
N THR A 26 10.84 9.72 -11.85
CA THR A 26 11.34 9.76 -13.22
C THR A 26 12.14 11.05 -13.43
N ALA A 27 12.71 11.23 -14.62
CA ALA A 27 13.37 12.48 -14.99
C ALA A 27 12.44 13.73 -14.94
N LYS A 28 11.10 13.55 -14.92
CA LYS A 28 10.12 14.65 -14.75
C LYS A 28 9.82 14.99 -13.29
N GLY A 29 10.34 14.23 -12.33
CA GLY A 29 10.09 14.43 -10.91
C GLY A 29 9.40 13.24 -10.24
N ARG A 30 8.74 13.53 -9.11
CA ARG A 30 8.09 12.55 -8.23
C ARG A 30 6.57 12.57 -8.42
N PHE A 31 6.00 11.40 -8.63
CA PHE A 31 4.57 11.16 -8.76
C PHE A 31 4.13 10.30 -7.57
N ARG A 32 3.00 10.64 -6.95
CA ARG A 32 2.52 9.99 -5.72
C ARG A 32 1.10 9.49 -5.91
N ALA A 33 0.84 8.27 -5.44
CA ALA A 33 -0.50 7.70 -5.40
C ALA A 33 -0.71 6.93 -4.08
N ALA A 34 -1.88 7.08 -3.48
CA ALA A 34 -2.33 6.32 -2.33
C ALA A 34 -3.50 5.42 -2.74
N VAL A 35 -3.53 4.19 -2.23
CA VAL A 35 -4.56 3.20 -2.58
C VAL A 35 -5.69 3.26 -1.54
N PRO A 36 -6.98 3.25 -1.94
CA PRO A 36 -8.08 3.12 -1.00
C PRO A 36 -8.15 1.69 -0.44
N SER A 37 -8.62 1.53 0.80
CA SER A 37 -8.84 0.21 1.39
C SER A 37 -9.93 -0.56 0.63
N GLY A 38 -9.65 -1.81 0.26
CA GLY A 38 -10.60 -2.73 -0.36
C GLY A 38 -11.34 -3.61 0.66
N ALA A 39 -11.95 -4.69 0.16
CA ALA A 39 -12.39 -5.84 0.95
C ALA A 39 -11.44 -7.02 0.62
N SER A 40 -11.02 -7.76 1.64
CA SER A 40 -10.05 -8.87 1.49
C SER A 40 -10.72 -10.25 1.53
N THR A 41 -11.99 -10.38 1.13
CA THR A 41 -12.78 -11.59 1.44
C THR A 41 -13.66 -12.10 0.29
N GLY A 42 -13.81 -11.36 -0.80
CA GLY A 42 -14.58 -11.78 -1.96
C GLY A 42 -13.86 -12.85 -2.79
N ILE A 43 -14.63 -13.78 -3.36
CA ILE A 43 -14.09 -14.86 -4.22
C ILE A 43 -13.76 -14.43 -5.65
N TYR A 44 -14.19 -13.22 -6.05
CA TYR A 44 -14.03 -12.70 -7.41
C TYR A 44 -13.21 -11.39 -7.47
N GLU A 45 -12.90 -10.79 -6.32
CA GLU A 45 -12.16 -9.52 -6.28
C GLU A 45 -10.65 -9.76 -6.19
N ALA A 46 -9.86 -8.79 -6.68
CA ALA A 46 -8.44 -8.79 -6.41
C ALA A 46 -8.23 -8.53 -4.91
N LEU A 47 -7.54 -9.44 -4.24
CA LEU A 47 -7.35 -9.38 -2.80
C LEU A 47 -6.18 -8.45 -2.44
N GLU A 48 -6.44 -7.51 -1.54
CA GLU A 48 -5.36 -6.71 -0.93
C GLU A 48 -4.53 -7.56 0.04
N LEU A 49 -3.24 -7.26 0.16
CA LEU A 49 -2.35 -7.96 1.07
C LEU A 49 -2.28 -7.25 2.42
N ARG A 50 -2.80 -7.90 3.46
CA ARG A 50 -2.74 -7.45 4.87
C ARG A 50 -1.72 -8.25 5.66
N ASP A 51 -1.14 -7.62 6.68
CA ASP A 51 -0.12 -8.23 7.54
C ASP A 51 -0.69 -9.40 8.36
N GLY A 52 -1.95 -9.27 8.82
CA GLY A 52 -2.63 -10.25 9.69
C GLY A 52 -2.16 -10.25 11.15
N ASP A 53 -1.23 -9.37 11.51
CA ASP A 53 -0.73 -9.23 12.89
C ASP A 53 -1.75 -8.54 13.79
N LYS A 54 -2.45 -9.31 14.63
CA LYS A 54 -3.49 -8.79 15.53
C LYS A 54 -2.96 -7.77 16.54
N ALA A 55 -1.66 -7.77 16.85
CA ALA A 55 -1.05 -6.80 17.75
C ALA A 55 -0.83 -5.41 17.10
N ARG A 56 -0.85 -5.33 15.75
CA ARG A 56 -0.66 -4.09 14.99
C ARG A 56 -1.88 -3.75 14.16
N TYR A 57 -2.48 -2.59 14.42
CA TYR A 57 -3.65 -2.08 13.69
C TYR A 57 -4.77 -3.13 13.53
N LEU A 58 -4.98 -3.97 14.55
CA LEU A 58 -6.00 -5.04 14.55
C LEU A 58 -5.86 -6.02 13.36
N GLY A 59 -4.64 -6.30 12.90
CA GLY A 59 -4.38 -7.19 11.77
C GLY A 59 -4.39 -6.51 10.39
N LYS A 60 -4.65 -5.20 10.33
CA LYS A 60 -4.84 -4.45 9.08
C LYS A 60 -3.58 -3.73 8.57
N GLY A 61 -2.42 -3.96 9.19
CA GLY A 61 -1.14 -3.47 8.69
C GLY A 61 -0.87 -3.89 7.23
N VAL A 62 -0.02 -3.15 6.54
CA VAL A 62 0.34 -3.37 5.13
C VAL A 62 1.86 -3.38 4.92
N LEU A 63 2.66 -3.66 5.95
CA LEU A 63 4.12 -3.69 5.82
C LEU A 63 4.59 -4.75 4.84
N LYS A 64 3.94 -5.91 4.79
CA LYS A 64 4.25 -6.95 3.77
C LYS A 64 4.03 -6.41 2.36
N ALA A 65 2.91 -5.70 2.13
CA ALA A 65 2.62 -5.10 0.84
C ALA A 65 3.66 -4.04 0.45
N VAL A 66 4.12 -3.24 1.42
CA VAL A 66 5.20 -2.25 1.23
C VAL A 66 6.51 -2.94 0.88
N GLU A 67 6.87 -4.03 1.55
CA GLU A 67 8.07 -4.83 1.27
C GLU A 67 8.06 -5.44 -0.14
N HIS A 68 6.88 -5.89 -0.63
CA HIS A 68 6.77 -6.42 -1.99
C HIS A 68 6.99 -5.37 -3.10
N ILE A 69 6.81 -4.08 -2.79
CA ILE A 69 6.97 -3.00 -3.77
C ILE A 69 8.43 -2.49 -3.81
N ASN A 70 9.10 -2.49 -2.66
CA ASN A 70 10.45 -1.93 -2.49
C ASN A 70 11.53 -2.92 -2.94
#